data_AF-A0A0Q5LU42-F1
#
_entry.id   AF-A0A0Q5LU42-F1
#
_cell.length_a   1.000
_cell.length_b   1.000
_cell.length_c   1.000
_cell.angle_alpha   90.00
_cell.angle_beta   90.00
_cell.angle_gamma   90.00
#
_symmetry.space_group_name_H-M   'P 1'
#
loop_
_entity.id
_entity.type
_entity.pdbx_description
1 polymer ?
#
loop_
_entity_poly.entity_id
_entity_poly.type
_entity_poly.pdbx_seq_one_letter_code
_entity_poly.pdbx_strand_id
1 'polypeptide(L)'
;MSAPQGWYDAGTPGRQRWWDGVQWTAHERTAPPTAPSMGWYQVPGTTDVRWWDGVIWTPYRVRKGKPRPDALAVEPPVMGLVLGIMFFILAMLQLLAAVITQSPGNFALPVVLMSIAVIWVLGAAHTRAVRSLPAPQSAAVVDASVQPLPGEVDGPHAGWYPVTGQASRWWTGSRWTWYLGTKFGPRPGHAGPRGYLTSMIVGWCVVGIAVVGLVVAVAGSVMEQSPVTGFMIVFGIIFAVLFGGLGAFVLLLTRARRNAMLLPTTPPPLR
;
A
#
# COMPACT_ATOMS: atom_id res chain seq x y z
N MET A 1 4.81 0.56 -46.91
CA MET A 1 5.26 -0.68 -46.25
C MET A 1 4.03 -1.52 -45.98
N SER A 2 3.95 -2.74 -46.52
CA SER A 2 2.85 -3.68 -46.25
C SER A 2 3.02 -4.33 -44.88
N ALA A 3 1.91 -4.71 -44.24
CA ALA A 3 1.95 -5.44 -42.98
C ALA A 3 2.60 -6.82 -43.18
N PRO A 4 3.45 -7.29 -42.24
CA PRO A 4 4.06 -8.61 -42.33
C PRO A 4 3.00 -9.72 -42.26
N GLN A 5 3.26 -10.88 -42.87
CA GLN A 5 2.37 -12.04 -42.79
C GLN A 5 2.06 -12.42 -41.33
N GLY A 6 0.79 -12.71 -41.02
CA GLY A 6 0.39 -12.96 -39.63
C GLY A 6 -1.11 -12.98 -39.38
N TRP A 7 -1.47 -13.23 -38.12
CA TRP A 7 -2.85 -13.16 -37.62
C TRP A 7 -3.16 -11.76 -37.10
N TYR A 8 -4.23 -11.15 -37.57
CA TYR A 8 -4.67 -9.82 -37.19
C TYR A 8 -6.15 -9.81 -36.84
N ASP A 9 -6.64 -8.71 -36.26
CA ASP A 9 -8.06 -8.55 -35.92
C ASP A 9 -8.96 -8.72 -37.16
N ALA A 10 -9.97 -9.59 -37.06
CA ALA A 10 -10.92 -9.86 -38.13
C ALA A 10 -12.07 -8.84 -38.21
N GLY A 11 -12.07 -7.81 -37.35
CA GLY A 11 -13.18 -6.86 -37.21
C GLY A 11 -14.39 -7.44 -36.46
N THR A 12 -14.33 -8.72 -36.10
CA THR A 12 -15.28 -9.39 -35.22
C THR A 12 -14.58 -9.63 -33.87
N PRO A 13 -15.12 -9.13 -32.75
CA PRO A 13 -14.50 -9.27 -31.43
C PRO A 13 -14.11 -10.72 -31.11
N GLY A 14 -12.85 -10.94 -30.75
CA GLY A 14 -12.33 -12.26 -30.40
C GLY A 14 -12.01 -13.17 -31.59
N ARG A 15 -12.04 -12.67 -32.83
CA ARG A 15 -11.58 -13.40 -34.01
C ARG A 15 -10.35 -12.76 -34.63
N GLN A 16 -9.45 -13.60 -35.11
CA GLN A 16 -8.32 -13.18 -35.92
C GLN A 16 -8.43 -13.78 -37.31
N ARG A 17 -8.04 -13.00 -38.32
CA ARG A 17 -7.94 -13.40 -39.72
C ARG A 17 -6.49 -13.41 -40.16
N TRP A 18 -6.12 -14.37 -41.00
CA TRP A 18 -4.74 -14.50 -41.48
C TRP A 18 -4.48 -13.62 -42.71
N TRP A 19 -3.43 -12.80 -42.63
CA TRP A 19 -2.83 -12.03 -43.71
C TRP A 19 -1.61 -12.78 -44.25
N ASP A 20 -1.59 -13.07 -45.55
CA ASP A 20 -0.50 -13.81 -46.19
C ASP A 20 0.65 -12.94 -46.71
N GLY A 21 0.58 -11.61 -46.51
CA GLY A 21 1.54 -10.64 -47.04
C GLY A 21 1.04 -9.88 -48.28
N VAL A 22 0.00 -10.38 -48.95
CA VAL A 22 -0.58 -9.82 -50.18
C VAL A 22 -2.09 -9.55 -50.02
N GLN A 23 -2.82 -10.46 -49.38
CA GLN A 23 -4.27 -10.39 -49.17
C GLN A 23 -4.73 -11.06 -47.87
N TRP A 24 -5.99 -10.78 -47.48
CA TRP A 24 -6.65 -11.45 -46.37
C TRP A 24 -7.18 -12.82 -46.81
N THR A 25 -6.70 -13.89 -46.19
CA THR A 25 -7.15 -15.26 -46.48
C THR A 25 -8.48 -15.58 -45.79
N ALA A 26 -9.15 -16.68 -46.15
CA ALA A 26 -10.39 -17.13 -45.48
C ALA A 26 -10.13 -17.77 -44.09
N HIS A 27 -8.87 -17.92 -43.69
CA HIS A 27 -8.54 -18.53 -42.40
C HIS A 27 -8.86 -17.58 -41.26
N GLU A 28 -9.78 -18.01 -40.41
CA GLU A 28 -10.11 -17.37 -39.14
C GLU A 28 -9.77 -18.31 -37.99
N ARG A 29 -9.33 -17.72 -36.88
CA ARG A 29 -9.19 -18.43 -35.61
C ARG A 29 -9.80 -17.62 -34.50
N THR A 30 -10.22 -18.30 -33.44
CA THR A 30 -10.47 -17.64 -32.16
C THR A 30 -9.15 -17.00 -31.71
N ALA A 31 -9.19 -15.69 -31.46
CA ALA A 31 -8.04 -15.00 -30.88
C ALA A 31 -7.68 -15.70 -29.56
N PRO A 32 -6.39 -15.96 -29.28
CA PRO A 32 -6.02 -16.36 -27.94
C PRO A 32 -6.56 -15.32 -26.96
N PRO A 33 -7.10 -15.74 -25.79
CA PRO A 33 -7.66 -14.81 -24.83
C PRO A 33 -6.62 -13.73 -24.54
N THR A 34 -6.96 -12.48 -24.86
CA THR A 34 -6.07 -11.36 -24.60
C THR A 34 -5.84 -11.33 -23.10
N ALA A 35 -4.58 -11.47 -22.68
CA ALA A 35 -4.26 -11.35 -21.27
C ALA A 35 -4.87 -10.03 -20.74
N PRO A 36 -5.65 -10.07 -19.65
CA PRO A 36 -6.30 -8.87 -19.16
C PRO A 36 -5.25 -7.81 -18.87
N SER A 37 -5.44 -6.64 -19.48
CA SER A 37 -4.60 -5.48 -19.22
C SER A 37 -4.70 -5.06 -17.75
N MET A 38 -3.75 -4.26 -17.27
CA MET A 38 -3.88 -3.69 -15.92
C MET A 38 -5.15 -2.86 -15.81
N GLY A 39 -5.86 -2.95 -14.68
CA GLY A 39 -7.14 -2.29 -14.54
C GLY A 39 -7.96 -2.74 -13.35
N TRP A 40 -9.15 -2.18 -13.23
CA TRP A 40 -10.15 -2.62 -12.25
C TRP A 40 -11.04 -3.66 -12.87
N TYR A 41 -11.19 -4.80 -12.22
CA TYR A 41 -12.00 -5.91 -12.72
C TYR A 41 -12.86 -6.46 -11.60
N GLN A 42 -14.04 -6.94 -11.98
CA GLN A 42 -14.87 -7.74 -11.08
C GLN A 42 -14.21 -9.11 -10.89
N VAL A 43 -14.06 -9.53 -9.64
CA VAL A 43 -13.53 -10.85 -9.30
C VAL A 43 -14.57 -11.91 -9.66
N PRO A 44 -14.20 -12.96 -10.41
CA PRO A 44 -15.13 -14.01 -10.83
C PRO A 44 -15.92 -14.60 -9.66
N GLY A 45 -17.24 -14.74 -9.84
CA GLY A 45 -18.14 -15.29 -8.82
C GLY A 45 -18.47 -14.35 -7.66
N THR A 46 -18.03 -13.10 -7.69
CA THR A 46 -18.29 -12.11 -6.62
C THR A 46 -18.70 -10.76 -7.20
N THR A 47 -19.19 -9.85 -6.35
CA THR A 47 -19.41 -8.44 -6.71
C THR A 47 -18.22 -7.54 -6.39
N ASP A 48 -17.11 -8.11 -5.90
CA ASP A 48 -15.92 -7.34 -5.53
C ASP A 48 -15.21 -6.87 -6.80
N VAL A 49 -14.93 -5.57 -6.89
CA VAL A 49 -14.09 -5.00 -7.94
C VAL A 49 -12.70 -4.75 -7.38
N ARG A 50 -11.68 -5.36 -7.96
CA ARG A 50 -10.30 -5.31 -7.50
C ARG A 50 -9.33 -4.85 -8.58
N TRP A 51 -8.17 -4.36 -8.15
CA TRP A 51 -7.11 -3.96 -9.07
C TRP A 51 -6.29 -5.19 -9.48
N TRP A 52 -6.24 -5.42 -10.79
CA TRP A 52 -5.37 -6.38 -11.47
C TRP A 52 -4.15 -5.62 -12.00
N ASP A 53 -2.95 -6.04 -11.61
CA ASP A 53 -1.71 -5.36 -12.03
C ASP A 53 -1.15 -5.85 -13.38
N GLY A 54 -1.89 -6.72 -14.07
CA GLY A 54 -1.46 -7.40 -15.29
C GLY A 54 -1.03 -8.85 -15.05
N VAL A 55 -0.68 -9.21 -13.80
CA VAL A 55 -0.16 -10.54 -13.46
C VAL A 55 -0.88 -11.16 -12.26
N ILE A 56 -1.18 -10.35 -11.24
CA ILE A 56 -1.83 -10.80 -10.01
C ILE A 56 -2.91 -9.82 -9.55
N TRP A 57 -3.87 -10.36 -8.80
CA TRP A 57 -4.78 -9.54 -8.03
C TRP A 57 -4.06 -8.90 -6.86
N THR A 58 -4.33 -7.61 -6.67
CA THR A 58 -3.78 -6.84 -5.57
C THR A 58 -4.84 -6.66 -4.48
N PRO A 59 -4.45 -6.40 -3.21
CA PRO A 59 -5.39 -6.22 -2.11
C PRO A 59 -6.03 -4.82 -2.13
N TYR A 60 -6.25 -4.23 -3.31
CA TYR A 60 -6.98 -3.00 -3.51
C TYR A 60 -8.34 -3.33 -4.11
N ARG A 61 -9.41 -2.79 -3.51
CA ARG A 61 -10.78 -2.96 -3.98
C ARG A 61 -11.55 -1.65 -4.03
N VAL A 62 -12.57 -1.60 -4.87
CA VAL A 62 -13.56 -0.52 -4.85
C VAL A 62 -14.63 -0.87 -3.83
N ARG A 63 -14.78 -0.04 -2.79
CA ARG A 63 -15.83 -0.21 -1.77
C ARG A 63 -16.66 1.05 -1.69
N LYS A 64 -17.96 0.94 -1.95
CA LYS A 64 -18.89 2.09 -2.01
C LYS A 64 -18.40 3.16 -3.00
N GLY A 65 -18.00 2.75 -4.21
CA GLY A 65 -17.50 3.64 -5.26
C GLY A 65 -16.18 4.33 -4.95
N LYS A 66 -15.39 3.84 -3.99
CA LYS A 66 -14.10 4.43 -3.62
C LYS A 66 -13.00 3.36 -3.60
N PRO A 67 -11.93 3.51 -4.40
CA PRO A 67 -10.78 2.63 -4.34
C PRO A 67 -10.05 2.72 -3.00
N ARG A 68 -9.84 1.59 -2.34
CA ARG A 68 -9.13 1.50 -1.05
C ARG A 68 -8.35 0.20 -0.94
N PRO A 69 -7.22 0.20 -0.20
CA PRO A 69 -6.60 -1.04 0.23
C PRO A 69 -7.54 -1.78 1.20
N ASP A 70 -7.46 -3.11 1.20
CA ASP A 70 -8.06 -3.96 2.22
C ASP A 70 -7.47 -3.66 3.61
N ALA A 71 -8.27 -3.86 4.65
CA ALA A 71 -7.85 -3.61 6.03
C ALA A 71 -6.63 -4.48 6.44
N LEU A 72 -6.51 -5.66 5.85
CA LEU A 72 -5.42 -6.61 6.07
C LEU A 72 -4.48 -6.71 4.86
N ALA A 73 -4.40 -5.65 4.03
CA ALA A 73 -3.50 -5.62 2.88
C ALA A 73 -2.03 -5.63 3.33
N VAL A 74 -1.30 -6.70 2.99
CA VAL A 74 0.14 -6.82 3.28
C VAL A 74 0.91 -7.17 2.01
N GLU A 75 1.71 -6.24 1.51
CA GLU A 75 2.49 -6.42 0.29
C GLU A 75 4.00 -6.25 0.55
N PRO A 76 4.84 -7.25 0.28
CA PRO A 76 4.52 -8.63 -0.16
C PRO A 76 4.02 -9.54 0.98
N PRO A 77 3.25 -10.62 0.70
CA PRO A 77 2.74 -11.55 1.72
C PRO A 77 3.83 -12.18 2.59
N VAL A 78 4.99 -12.47 2.00
CA VAL A 78 6.16 -13.03 2.71
C VAL A 78 6.61 -12.11 3.84
N MET A 79 6.57 -10.78 3.64
CA MET A 79 6.92 -9.82 4.68
C MET A 79 5.96 -9.91 5.87
N GLY A 80 4.66 -10.08 5.60
CA GLY A 80 3.67 -10.28 6.67
C GLY A 80 3.93 -11.55 7.48
N LEU A 81 4.29 -12.64 6.82
CA LEU A 81 4.64 -13.89 7.50
C LEU A 81 5.90 -13.72 8.37
N VAL A 82 6.96 -13.10 7.82
CA VAL A 82 8.21 -12.85 8.54
C VAL A 82 7.97 -11.98 9.77
N LEU A 83 7.24 -10.86 9.63
CA LEU A 83 6.90 -9.98 10.75
C LEU A 83 6.02 -10.71 11.77
N GLY A 84 5.05 -11.50 11.32
CA GLY A 84 4.23 -12.34 12.18
C GLY A 84 5.05 -13.30 13.04
N ILE A 85 5.97 -14.06 12.43
CA ILE A 85 6.87 -14.98 13.13
C ILE A 85 7.76 -14.23 14.13
N MET A 86 8.32 -13.08 13.73
CA MET A 86 9.17 -12.26 14.59
C MET A 86 8.42 -11.77 15.84
N PHE A 87 7.22 -11.20 15.66
CA PHE A 87 6.40 -10.75 16.80
C PHE A 87 5.93 -11.91 17.67
N PHE A 88 5.66 -13.08 17.09
CA PHE A 88 5.33 -14.28 17.85
C PHE A 88 6.49 -14.72 18.74
N ILE A 89 7.71 -14.81 18.20
CA ILE A 89 8.91 -15.17 18.97
C ILE A 89 9.15 -14.16 20.10
N LEU A 90 9.05 -12.86 19.81
CA LEU A 90 9.16 -11.81 20.83
C LEU A 90 8.10 -11.95 21.92
N ALA A 91 6.85 -12.24 21.55
CA ALA A 91 5.77 -12.48 22.50
C ALA A 91 6.07 -13.68 23.40
N MET A 92 6.59 -14.79 22.85
CA MET A 92 6.96 -15.98 23.62
C MET A 92 8.12 -15.74 24.58
N LEU A 93 9.15 -15.00 24.15
CA LEU A 93 10.27 -14.62 25.02
C LEU A 93 9.80 -13.71 26.18
N GLN A 94 8.92 -12.75 25.89
CA GLN A 94 8.33 -11.88 26.92
C GLN A 94 7.41 -12.63 27.87
N LEU A 95 6.63 -13.59 27.36
CA LEU A 95 5.79 -14.45 28.19
C LEU A 95 6.64 -15.32 29.12
N LEU A 96 7.73 -15.90 28.62
CA LEU A 96 8.68 -16.67 29.43
C LEU A 96 9.30 -15.80 30.54
N ALA A 97 9.73 -14.57 30.21
CA ALA A 97 10.25 -13.64 31.19
C ALA A 97 9.20 -13.24 32.25
N ALA A 98 7.94 -13.04 31.85
CA ALA A 98 6.84 -12.76 32.76
C ALA A 98 6.59 -13.92 33.74
N VAL A 99 6.65 -15.16 33.26
CA VAL A 99 6.52 -16.37 34.09
C VAL A 99 7.66 -16.47 35.11
N ILE A 100 8.91 -16.23 34.68
CA ILE A 100 10.09 -16.29 35.56
C ILE A 100 10.03 -15.21 36.65
N THR A 101 9.62 -13.99 36.29
CA THR A 101 9.58 -12.84 37.21
C THR A 101 8.35 -12.80 38.11
N GLN A 102 7.33 -13.63 37.84
CA GLN A 102 6.05 -13.69 38.56
C GLN A 102 5.33 -12.33 38.72
N SER A 103 5.65 -11.34 37.87
CA SER A 103 5.05 -10.02 37.92
C SER A 103 3.79 -9.97 37.03
N PRO A 104 2.59 -9.71 37.58
CA PRO A 104 1.35 -9.67 36.80
C PRO A 104 1.36 -8.62 35.69
N GLY A 105 2.06 -7.50 35.91
CA GLY A 105 2.19 -6.42 34.93
C GLY A 105 2.92 -6.83 33.64
N ASN A 106 3.71 -7.90 33.69
CA ASN A 106 4.52 -8.35 32.56
C ASN A 106 3.71 -9.17 31.52
N PHE A 107 2.44 -9.52 31.80
CA PHE A 107 1.60 -10.27 30.85
C PHE A 107 0.92 -9.40 29.78
N ALA A 108 0.82 -8.09 29.99
CA ALA A 108 0.14 -7.21 29.02
C ALA A 108 0.91 -7.12 27.69
N LEU A 109 2.23 -6.93 27.75
CA LEU A 109 3.09 -6.82 26.56
C LEU A 109 3.08 -8.07 25.67
N PRO A 110 3.28 -9.31 26.16
CA PRO A 110 3.23 -10.50 25.31
C PRO A 110 1.85 -10.70 24.65
N VAL A 111 0.75 -10.36 25.31
CA VAL A 111 -0.60 -10.43 24.70
C VAL A 111 -0.72 -9.44 23.54
N VAL A 112 -0.23 -8.21 23.71
CA VAL A 112 -0.21 -7.20 22.62
C VAL A 112 0.66 -7.67 21.47
N LEU A 113 1.88 -8.15 21.73
CA LEU A 113 2.79 -8.66 20.69
C LEU A 113 2.19 -9.87 19.97
N MET A 114 1.54 -10.79 20.69
CA MET A 114 0.83 -11.92 20.11
C MET A 114 -0.31 -11.47 19.19
N SER A 115 -1.08 -10.47 19.60
CA SER A 115 -2.17 -9.91 18.79
C SER A 115 -1.63 -9.30 17.49
N ILE A 116 -0.51 -8.57 17.57
CA ILE A 116 0.18 -8.01 16.40
C ILE A 116 0.68 -9.14 15.48
N ALA A 117 1.25 -10.21 16.04
CA ALA A 117 1.69 -11.37 15.28
C ALA A 117 0.54 -12.00 14.48
N VAL A 118 -0.61 -12.22 15.14
CA VAL A 118 -1.82 -12.77 14.51
C VAL A 118 -2.29 -11.87 13.36
N ILE A 119 -2.36 -10.55 13.56
CA ILE A 119 -2.77 -9.60 12.52
C ILE A 119 -1.86 -9.72 11.28
N TRP A 120 -0.54 -9.80 11.46
CA TRP A 120 0.41 -9.94 10.36
C TRP A 120 0.28 -11.26 9.61
N VAL A 121 0.10 -12.38 10.33
CA VAL A 121 -0.11 -13.70 9.72
C VAL A 121 -1.43 -13.74 8.95
N LEU A 122 -2.52 -13.22 9.52
CA LEU A 122 -3.82 -13.14 8.85
C LEU A 122 -3.75 -12.23 7.61
N GLY A 123 -3.04 -11.11 7.66
CA GLY A 123 -2.83 -10.24 6.49
C GLY A 123 -2.01 -10.90 5.38
N ALA A 124 -0.99 -11.68 5.74
CA ALA A 124 -0.23 -12.47 4.79
C ALA A 124 -1.10 -13.55 4.12
N ALA A 125 -1.88 -14.29 4.91
CA ALA A 125 -2.80 -15.31 4.42
C ALA A 125 -3.89 -14.71 3.51
N HIS A 126 -4.50 -13.60 3.92
CA HIS A 126 -5.49 -12.87 3.12
C HIS A 126 -4.92 -12.40 1.79
N THR A 127 -3.74 -11.77 1.80
CA THR A 127 -3.12 -11.27 0.56
C THR A 127 -2.71 -12.43 -0.35
N ARG A 128 -2.25 -13.56 0.20
CA ARG A 128 -1.97 -14.77 -0.58
C ARG A 128 -3.24 -15.33 -1.21
N ALA A 129 -4.35 -15.39 -0.47
CA ALA A 129 -5.64 -15.85 -0.98
C ALA A 129 -6.16 -14.96 -2.11
N VAL A 130 -6.03 -13.63 -1.99
CA VAL A 130 -6.38 -12.69 -3.07
C VAL A 130 -5.53 -12.94 -4.31
N ARG A 131 -4.22 -13.12 -4.17
CA ARG A 131 -3.32 -13.37 -5.31
C ARG A 131 -3.57 -14.71 -6.01
N SER A 132 -4.15 -15.69 -5.32
CA SER A 132 -4.54 -16.98 -5.91
C SER A 132 -5.88 -16.97 -6.63
N LEU A 133 -6.61 -15.85 -6.64
CA LEU A 133 -7.85 -15.74 -7.41
C LEU A 133 -7.57 -15.90 -8.92
N PRO A 134 -8.50 -16.51 -9.68
CA PRO A 134 -8.33 -16.70 -11.12
C PRO A 134 -8.24 -15.34 -11.83
N ALA A 135 -7.49 -15.28 -12.93
CA ALA A 135 -7.33 -14.06 -13.72
C ALA A 135 -8.70 -13.49 -14.16
N PRO A 136 -8.80 -12.15 -14.33
CA PRO A 136 -10.02 -11.52 -14.82
C PRO A 136 -10.49 -12.12 -16.14
N GLN A 137 -11.81 -12.32 -16.25
CA GLN A 137 -12.48 -12.80 -17.47
C GLN A 137 -13.47 -11.76 -18.04
N SER A 138 -13.78 -10.73 -17.25
CA SER A 138 -14.67 -9.64 -17.63
C SER A 138 -13.91 -8.46 -18.23
N ALA A 139 -14.63 -7.55 -18.88
CA ALA A 139 -14.09 -6.27 -19.29
C ALA A 139 -13.70 -5.44 -18.06
N ALA A 140 -12.71 -4.55 -18.23
CA ALA A 140 -12.32 -3.62 -17.19
C ALA A 140 -13.49 -2.71 -16.81
N VAL A 141 -13.66 -2.49 -15.50
CA VAL A 141 -14.63 -1.56 -14.95
C VAL A 141 -14.12 -0.14 -15.16
N VAL A 142 -14.91 0.63 -15.90
CA VAL A 142 -14.65 2.04 -16.20
C VAL A 142 -15.61 2.89 -15.38
N ASP A 143 -15.19 3.28 -14.18
CA ASP A 143 -15.92 4.19 -13.29
C ASP A 143 -15.14 5.51 -13.17
N ALA A 144 -15.85 6.64 -13.14
CA ALA A 144 -15.27 7.96 -12.90
C ALA A 144 -14.46 8.02 -11.60
N SER A 145 -14.81 7.19 -10.61
CA SER A 145 -14.08 7.08 -9.34
C SER A 145 -12.68 6.48 -9.45
N VAL A 146 -12.40 5.74 -10.52
CA VAL A 146 -11.13 5.04 -10.76
C VAL A 146 -10.34 5.61 -11.94
N GLN A 147 -10.98 6.44 -12.74
CA GLN A 147 -10.35 7.13 -13.86
C GLN A 147 -9.62 8.42 -13.41
N PRO A 148 -8.64 8.87 -14.20
CA PRO A 148 -8.11 8.22 -15.41
C PRO A 148 -7.13 7.08 -15.10
N LEU A 149 -7.17 6.02 -15.91
CA LEU A 149 -6.32 4.83 -15.77
C LEU A 149 -4.88 5.11 -16.23
N PRO A 150 -3.88 4.33 -15.74
CA PRO A 150 -2.54 4.39 -16.30
C PRO A 150 -2.56 4.02 -17.79
N GLY A 151 -1.91 4.84 -18.61
CA GLY A 151 -1.89 4.67 -20.06
C GLY A 151 -2.94 5.51 -20.81
N GLU A 152 -3.94 6.06 -20.13
CA GLU A 152 -4.86 7.02 -20.75
C GLU A 152 -4.13 8.34 -21.05
N VAL A 153 -4.31 8.82 -22.29
CA VAL A 153 -3.65 10.02 -22.84
C VAL A 153 -4.72 11.05 -23.18
N ASP A 154 -4.77 12.13 -22.39
CA ASP A 154 -5.65 13.27 -22.58
C ASP A 154 -4.94 14.40 -23.37
N GLY A 155 -3.60 14.44 -23.37
CA GLY A 155 -2.82 15.51 -24.01
C GLY A 155 -1.36 15.14 -24.27
N PRO A 156 -0.57 16.09 -24.81
CA PRO A 156 0.84 15.86 -25.11
C PRO A 156 1.64 15.60 -23.82
N HIS A 157 2.77 14.91 -23.96
CA HIS A 157 3.67 14.55 -22.85
C HIS A 157 3.01 13.68 -21.76
N ALA A 158 1.96 12.92 -22.09
CA ALA A 158 1.45 11.90 -21.17
C ALA A 158 2.52 10.84 -20.87
N GLY A 159 2.63 10.41 -19.61
CA GLY A 159 3.70 9.51 -19.21
C GLY A 159 3.86 9.31 -17.71
N TRP A 160 4.80 8.44 -17.35
CA TRP A 160 5.23 8.24 -15.97
C TRP A 160 6.31 9.26 -15.59
N TYR A 161 6.02 10.07 -14.57
CA TYR A 161 6.96 11.06 -14.06
C TYR A 161 7.40 10.71 -12.63
N PRO A 162 8.69 10.85 -12.28
CA PRO A 162 9.17 10.58 -10.94
C PRO A 162 8.58 11.58 -9.95
N VAL A 163 8.03 11.08 -8.83
CA VAL A 163 7.55 11.90 -7.71
C VAL A 163 8.44 11.74 -6.47
N THR A 164 9.12 10.60 -6.36
CA THR A 164 10.19 10.34 -5.38
C THR A 164 11.25 9.46 -6.04
N GLY A 165 12.38 9.22 -5.37
CA GLY A 165 13.42 8.32 -5.89
C GLY A 165 12.98 6.86 -6.07
N GLN A 166 11.81 6.46 -5.55
CA GLN A 166 11.31 5.08 -5.61
C GLN A 166 9.90 4.97 -6.20
N ALA A 167 9.27 6.09 -6.59
CA ALA A 167 7.92 6.10 -7.10
C ALA A 167 7.75 7.12 -8.24
N SER A 168 7.03 6.71 -9.27
CA SER A 168 6.53 7.58 -10.34
C SER A 168 5.01 7.70 -10.25
N ARG A 169 4.44 8.68 -10.94
CA ARG A 169 3.00 8.89 -11.06
C ARG A 169 2.65 9.13 -12.52
N TRP A 170 1.48 8.64 -12.94
CA TRP A 170 1.01 8.85 -14.31
C TRP A 170 0.46 10.27 -14.47
N TRP A 171 0.91 10.94 -15.52
CA TRP A 171 0.39 12.21 -16.02
C TRP A 171 -0.31 11.93 -17.35
N THR A 172 -1.54 12.38 -17.49
CA THR A 172 -2.36 12.15 -18.70
C THR A 172 -2.05 13.14 -19.83
N GLY A 173 -1.24 14.16 -19.59
CA GLY A 173 -1.11 15.32 -20.48
C GLY A 173 -1.86 16.56 -19.97
N SER A 174 -2.92 16.36 -19.17
CA SER A 174 -3.73 17.45 -18.61
C SER A 174 -3.84 17.42 -17.08
N ARG A 175 -3.76 16.23 -16.47
CA ARG A 175 -3.93 16.03 -15.02
C ARG A 175 -3.13 14.84 -14.48
N TRP A 176 -2.78 14.92 -13.20
CA TRP A 176 -2.17 13.82 -12.44
C TRP A 176 -3.20 12.76 -12.08
N THR A 177 -2.79 11.49 -12.12
CA THR A 177 -3.66 10.39 -11.70
C THR A 177 -3.28 9.88 -10.32
N TRP A 178 -4.20 9.13 -9.71
CA TRP A 178 -3.97 8.51 -8.41
C TRP A 178 -3.03 7.30 -8.47
N TYR A 179 -2.60 6.85 -9.65
CA TYR A 179 -1.78 5.65 -9.79
C TYR A 179 -0.30 5.94 -9.61
N LEU A 180 0.36 5.09 -8.83
CA LEU A 180 1.79 5.15 -8.55
C LEU A 180 2.51 4.00 -9.26
N GLY A 181 3.52 4.33 -10.04
CA GLY A 181 4.46 3.37 -10.58
C GLY A 181 5.52 3.06 -9.53
N THR A 182 5.69 1.78 -9.23
CA THR A 182 6.75 1.29 -8.34
C THR A 182 7.52 0.19 -9.07
N LYS A 183 8.60 -0.33 -8.46
CA LYS A 183 9.29 -1.52 -8.97
C LYS A 183 8.39 -2.76 -9.10
N PHE A 184 7.22 -2.76 -8.44
CA PHE A 184 6.22 -3.84 -8.49
C PHE A 184 5.04 -3.51 -9.40
N GLY A 185 5.23 -2.57 -10.33
CA GLY A 185 4.23 -2.12 -11.28
C GLY A 185 3.32 -1.01 -10.75
N PRO A 186 2.31 -0.62 -11.55
CA PRO A 186 1.33 0.41 -11.21
C PRO A 186 0.39 -0.04 -10.08
N ARG A 187 0.21 0.83 -9.08
CA ARG A 187 -0.65 0.59 -7.91
C ARG A 187 -1.63 1.76 -7.70
N PRO A 188 -2.87 1.50 -7.26
CA PRO A 188 -3.79 2.56 -6.91
C PRO A 188 -3.35 3.32 -5.65
N GLY A 189 -3.21 4.65 -5.75
CA GLY A 189 -2.83 5.54 -4.64
C GLY A 189 -3.98 6.38 -4.09
N HIS A 190 -5.24 6.07 -4.41
CA HIS A 190 -6.44 6.84 -4.01
C HIS A 190 -6.60 7.01 -2.49
N ALA A 191 -6.09 6.07 -1.70
CA ALA A 191 -6.10 6.16 -0.24
C ALA A 191 -4.99 7.06 0.34
N GLY A 192 -4.10 7.58 -0.52
CA GLY A 192 -2.94 8.38 -0.14
C GLY A 192 -3.25 9.58 0.76
N PRO A 193 -4.25 10.43 0.46
CA PRO A 193 -4.59 11.58 1.31
C PRO A 193 -5.01 11.19 2.71
N ARG A 194 -5.81 10.12 2.83
CA ARG A 194 -6.21 9.59 4.14
C ARG A 194 -5.01 9.00 4.87
N GLY A 195 -4.16 8.24 4.17
CA GLY A 195 -2.92 7.69 4.73
C GLY A 195 -2.01 8.78 5.27
N TYR A 196 -1.79 9.85 4.50
CA TYR A 196 -1.01 11.02 4.91
C TYR A 196 -1.55 11.66 6.18
N LEU A 197 -2.86 11.93 6.24
CA LEU A 197 -3.50 12.53 7.41
C LEU A 197 -3.42 11.62 8.63
N THR A 198 -3.68 10.32 8.47
CA THR A 198 -3.54 9.35 9.56
C THR A 198 -2.11 9.31 10.09
N SER A 199 -1.10 9.24 9.21
CA SER A 199 0.31 9.23 9.61
C SER A 199 0.72 10.52 10.31
N MET A 200 0.22 11.67 9.86
CA MET A 200 0.42 12.96 10.52
C MET A 200 -0.18 12.97 11.93
N ILE A 201 -1.43 12.53 12.09
CA ILE A 201 -2.09 12.46 13.40
C ILE A 201 -1.32 11.53 14.34
N VAL A 202 -0.97 10.32 13.88
CA VAL A 202 -0.20 9.36 14.68
C VAL A 202 1.14 9.95 15.10
N GLY A 203 1.87 10.59 14.17
CA GLY A 203 3.14 11.26 14.47
C GLY A 203 2.99 12.31 15.56
N TRP A 204 1.98 13.18 15.47
CA TRP A 204 1.71 14.19 16.50
C TRP A 204 1.25 13.60 17.84
N CYS A 205 0.43 12.55 17.84
CA CYS A 205 0.07 11.85 19.07
C CYS A 205 1.30 11.28 19.77
N VAL A 206 2.24 10.69 19.03
CA VAL A 206 3.50 10.16 19.57
C VAL A 206 4.37 11.27 20.15
N VAL A 207 4.47 12.42 19.46
CA VAL A 207 5.14 13.62 20.01
C VAL A 207 4.43 14.11 21.28
N GLY A 208 3.10 14.09 21.33
CA GLY A 208 2.32 14.44 22.53
C GLY A 208 2.68 13.57 23.73
N ILE A 209 2.85 12.25 23.54
CA ILE A 209 3.30 11.33 24.59
C ILE A 209 4.71 11.72 25.09
N ALA A 210 5.61 12.11 24.18
CA ALA A 210 6.94 12.57 24.54
C ALA A 210 6.91 13.85 25.41
N VAL A 211 6.01 14.79 25.09
CA VAL A 211 5.80 16.01 25.89
C VAL A 211 5.29 15.66 27.29
N VAL A 212 4.37 14.70 27.42
CA VAL A 212 3.92 14.22 28.74
C VAL A 212 5.09 13.64 29.54
N GLY A 213 5.95 12.82 28.91
CA GLY A 213 7.17 12.30 29.55
C GLY A 213 8.10 13.41 30.04
N LEU A 214 8.28 14.46 29.22
CA LEU A 214 9.09 15.62 29.61
C LEU A 214 8.48 16.38 30.80
N VAL A 215 7.16 16.58 30.82
CA VAL A 215 6.45 17.22 31.94
C VAL A 215 6.62 16.40 33.22
N VAL A 216 6.52 15.07 33.15
CA VAL A 216 6.77 14.18 34.30
C VAL A 216 8.21 14.33 34.82
N ALA A 217 9.19 14.42 33.93
CA ALA A 217 10.58 14.61 34.34
C ALA A 217 10.80 15.98 35.02
N VAL A 218 10.23 17.05 34.45
CA VAL A 218 10.32 18.39 35.05
C VAL A 218 9.63 18.42 36.41
N ALA A 219 8.41 17.88 36.52
CA ALA A 219 7.72 17.78 37.80
C ALA A 219 8.55 17.02 38.84
N GLY A 220 9.12 15.87 38.48
CA GLY A 220 9.99 15.10 39.36
C GLY A 220 11.22 15.87 39.84
N SER A 221 11.79 16.76 39.00
CA SER A 221 12.96 17.58 39.33
C SER A 221 12.68 18.69 40.35
N VAL A 222 11.43 19.17 40.43
CA VAL A 222 11.01 20.25 41.34
C VAL A 222 10.48 19.71 42.68
N MET A 223 10.08 18.44 42.72
CA MET A 223 9.63 17.77 43.94
C MET A 223 10.80 17.41 44.87
N GLU A 224 10.48 17.06 46.13
CA GLU A 224 11.45 16.59 47.10
C GLU A 224 12.22 15.37 46.57
N GLN A 225 13.54 15.39 46.73
CA GLN A 225 14.41 14.36 46.18
C GLN A 225 14.26 13.06 46.97
N SER A 226 13.68 12.06 46.32
CA SER A 226 13.42 10.73 46.84
C SER A 226 13.71 9.71 45.73
N PRO A 227 13.84 8.41 46.04
CA PRO A 227 14.01 7.39 45.02
C PRO A 227 12.88 7.38 43.98
N VAL A 228 11.66 7.75 44.38
CA VAL A 228 10.49 7.83 43.50
C VAL A 228 10.63 8.98 42.51
N THR A 229 11.02 10.18 42.97
CA THR A 229 11.21 11.34 42.08
C THR A 229 12.41 11.14 41.16
N GLY A 230 13.48 10.49 41.63
CA GLY A 230 14.58 10.03 40.77
C GLY A 230 14.12 9.09 39.65
N PHE A 231 13.28 8.10 39.97
CA PHE A 231 12.70 7.21 38.96
C PHE A 231 11.81 7.97 37.96
N MET A 232 10.97 8.90 38.44
CA MET A 232 10.13 9.74 37.57
C MET A 232 10.96 10.57 36.59
N ILE A 233 12.05 11.18 37.05
CA ILE A 233 12.96 11.96 36.20
C ILE A 233 13.56 11.08 35.11
N VAL A 234 14.20 9.97 35.49
CA VAL A 234 14.87 9.07 34.54
C VAL A 234 13.88 8.51 33.52
N PHE A 235 12.74 8.01 33.99
CA PHE A 235 11.72 7.42 33.13
C PHE A 235 11.08 8.47 32.21
N GLY A 236 10.79 9.66 32.73
CA GLY A 236 10.26 10.79 31.96
C GLY A 236 11.21 11.23 30.84
N ILE A 237 12.52 11.32 31.12
CA ILE A 237 13.55 11.63 30.12
C ILE A 237 13.62 10.53 29.05
N ILE A 238 13.66 9.25 29.46
CA ILE A 238 13.70 8.12 28.51
C ILE A 238 12.48 8.16 27.59
N PHE A 239 11.28 8.38 28.13
CA PHE A 239 10.06 8.51 27.34
C PHE A 239 10.11 9.70 26.39
N ALA A 240 10.52 10.87 26.89
CA ALA A 240 10.63 12.08 26.08
C ALA A 240 11.59 11.88 24.89
N VAL A 241 12.76 11.27 25.11
CA VAL A 241 13.75 11.04 24.05
C VAL A 241 13.27 9.98 23.07
N LEU A 242 12.80 8.82 23.55
CA LEU A 242 12.40 7.71 22.68
C LEU A 242 11.17 8.07 21.83
N PHE A 243 10.10 8.55 22.47
CA PHE A 243 8.88 8.91 21.75
C PHE A 243 9.05 10.22 20.98
N GLY A 244 9.86 11.17 21.46
CA GLY A 244 10.17 12.40 20.73
C GLY A 244 10.92 12.11 19.44
N GLY A 245 11.96 11.27 19.52
CA GLY A 245 12.72 10.80 18.36
C GLY A 245 11.85 10.00 17.38
N LEU A 246 11.06 9.04 17.87
CA LEU A 246 10.15 8.25 17.04
C LEU A 246 9.08 9.12 16.37
N GLY A 247 8.47 10.04 17.10
CA GLY A 247 7.46 10.96 16.58
C GLY A 247 8.03 11.90 15.51
N ALA A 248 9.19 12.50 15.78
CA ALA A 248 9.91 13.32 14.80
C ALA A 248 10.26 12.51 13.54
N PHE A 249 10.74 11.29 13.70
CA PHE A 249 11.04 10.39 12.59
C PHE A 249 9.80 10.06 11.75
N VAL A 250 8.67 9.72 12.38
CA VAL A 250 7.40 9.45 11.69
C VAL A 250 6.92 10.68 10.92
N LEU A 251 6.99 11.87 11.51
CA LEU A 251 6.61 13.13 10.85
C LEU A 251 7.52 13.46 9.67
N LEU A 252 8.85 13.27 9.82
CA LEU A 252 9.82 13.46 8.74
C LEU A 252 9.59 12.47 7.59
N LEU A 253 9.35 11.19 7.88
CA LEU A 253 9.01 10.20 6.85
C LEU A 253 7.70 10.53 6.15
N THR A 254 6.69 10.97 6.89
CA THR A 254 5.39 11.37 6.33
C THR A 254 5.55 12.57 5.40
N ARG A 255 6.37 13.55 5.80
CA ARG A 255 6.73 14.69 4.96
C ARG A 255 7.51 14.28 3.71
N ALA A 256 8.50 13.39 3.83
CA ALA A 256 9.28 12.89 2.70
C ALA A 256 8.42 12.12 1.69
N ARG A 257 7.36 11.45 2.15
CA ARG A 257 6.41 10.71 1.30
C ARG A 257 5.23 11.54 0.80
N ARG A 258 5.15 12.85 1.11
CA ARG A 258 4.03 13.72 0.74
C ARG A 258 3.69 13.65 -0.75
N ASN A 259 4.70 13.74 -1.63
CA ASN A 259 4.51 13.75 -3.09
C ASN A 259 4.07 12.37 -3.65
N ALA A 260 4.34 11.29 -2.92
CA ALA A 260 3.82 9.97 -3.26
C ALA A 260 2.38 9.77 -2.75
N MET A 261 2.00 10.38 -1.63
CA MET A 261 0.66 10.21 -1.04
C MET A 261 -0.38 11.19 -1.58
N LEU A 262 0.03 12.41 -1.92
CA LEU A 262 -0.84 13.45 -2.45
C LEU A 262 -0.60 13.65 -3.94
N LEU A 263 -1.63 14.11 -4.66
CA LEU A 263 -1.45 14.58 -6.02
C LEU A 263 -0.60 15.86 -6.02
N PRO A 264 0.41 15.96 -6.90
CA PRO A 264 1.07 17.24 -7.13
C PRO A 264 0.07 18.26 -7.68
N THR A 265 0.20 19.51 -7.27
CA THR A 265 -0.68 20.61 -7.71
C THR A 265 -0.22 21.26 -9.00
N THR A 266 1.05 21.06 -9.39
CA THR A 266 1.64 21.62 -10.60
C THR A 266 1.87 20.52 -11.64
N PRO A 267 1.80 20.83 -12.94
CA PRO A 267 2.19 19.90 -14.01
C PRO A 267 3.64 19.41 -13.83
N PRO A 268 4.00 18.24 -14.40
CA PRO A 268 5.40 17.80 -14.42
C PRO A 268 6.27 18.77 -15.22
N PRO A 269 7.58 18.87 -14.91
CA PRO A 269 8.51 19.58 -15.77
C PRO A 269 8.53 18.94 -17.17
N LEU A 270 8.42 19.76 -18.20
CA LEU A 270 8.54 19.31 -19.59
C LEU A 270 9.95 18.74 -19.80
N ARG A 271 10.04 17.58 -20.44
CA ARG A 271 11.30 16.95 -20.85
C ARG A 271 11.64 17.32 -22.27
#